data_AF-A0A0V0GQ31-F1
#
_entry.id   AF-A0A0V0GQ31-F1
#
_cell.length_a   1.000
_cell.length_b   1.000
_cell.length_c   1.000
_cell.angle_alpha   90.00
_cell.angle_beta   90.00
_cell.angle_gamma   90.00
#
_symmetry.space_group_name_H-M   'P 1'
#
loop_
_entity.id
_entity.type
_entity.pdbx_description
1 polymer ?
#
loop_
_entity_poly.entity_id
_entity_poly.type
_entity_poly.pdbx_seq_one_letter_code
_entity_poly.pdbx_strand_id
1 'polypeptide(L)'
;MGFVGVNETRFFIKNENPKTQSLTFQEFYINGWNSYWLMEESVWVSSRFRVSKMLKRGAEMGLSVCRTWAFSDGGGPNDLQLLPGVFNERVFKGLDFVIVEARKHNIRLILSLVNNLKAYGGTAQYMRWAREAGTNV
;
A
#
# COMPACT_ATOMS: atom_id res chain seq x y z
N MET A 1 -0.67 7.80 14.45
CA MET A 1 -1.04 8.14 13.07
C MET A 1 -2.38 7.48 12.75
N GLY A 2 -3.42 8.28 12.52
CA GLY A 2 -4.78 7.82 12.17
C GLY A 2 -5.04 7.89 10.66
N PHE A 3 -6.20 7.38 10.24
CA PHE A 3 -6.68 7.47 8.86
C PHE A 3 -7.00 8.91 8.47
N VAL A 4 -6.90 9.17 7.17
CA VAL A 4 -7.28 10.46 6.56
C VAL A 4 -8.68 10.30 5.99
N GLY A 5 -9.62 11.12 6.45
CA GLY A 5 -10.95 11.26 5.88
C GLY A 5 -11.02 12.38 4.86
N VAL A 6 -12.15 12.46 4.15
CA VAL A 6 -12.47 13.51 3.17
C VAL A 6 -13.77 14.18 3.59
N ASN A 7 -13.77 15.51 3.59
CA ASN A 7 -14.97 16.33 3.70
C ASN A 7 -15.01 17.26 2.49
N GLU A 8 -15.89 16.96 1.53
CA GLU A 8 -15.94 17.61 0.22
C GLU A 8 -14.57 17.60 -0.48
N THR A 9 -13.88 18.74 -0.48
CA THR A 9 -12.59 18.94 -1.15
C THR A 9 -11.41 18.92 -0.17
N ARG A 10 -11.66 18.75 1.13
CA ARG A 10 -10.64 18.83 2.18
C ARG A 10 -10.34 17.47 2.78
N PHE A 11 -9.08 17.22 3.08
CA PHE A 11 -8.66 16.05 3.84
C PHE A 11 -8.50 16.40 5.31
N PHE A 12 -8.85 15.47 6.19
CA PHE A 12 -8.70 15.65 7.62
C PHE A 12 -8.21 14.39 8.31
N ILE A 13 -7.48 14.57 9.40
CA ILE A 13 -7.14 13.49 10.32
C ILE A 13 -8.12 13.55 11.48
N LYS A 14 -8.91 12.50 11.65
CA LYS A 14 -9.74 12.30 12.84
C LYS A 14 -8.84 11.79 13.97
N ASN A 15 -8.69 12.59 15.01
CA ASN A 15 -8.00 12.19 16.24
C ASN A 15 -9.04 11.99 17.33
N GLU A 16 -8.93 10.87 18.05
CA GLU A 16 -9.76 10.56 19.20
C GLU A 16 -8.87 10.54 20.44
N ASN A 17 -9.28 11.25 21.48
CA ASN A 17 -8.62 11.16 22.77
C ASN A 17 -9.26 9.98 23.55
N PRO A 18 -8.54 8.88 23.77
CA PRO A 18 -9.11 7.70 24.41
C PRO A 18 -9.53 7.92 25.87
N LYS A 19 -9.04 8.98 26.54
CA LYS A 19 -9.41 9.29 27.93
C LYS A 19 -10.68 10.10 28.04
N THR A 20 -10.89 11.04 27.11
CA THR A 20 -12.03 11.98 27.15
C THR A 20 -13.09 11.67 26.11
N GLN A 21 -12.84 10.71 25.20
CA GLN A 21 -13.66 10.39 24.02
C GLN A 21 -13.93 11.59 23.11
N SER A 22 -13.17 12.68 23.27
CA SER A 22 -13.31 13.88 22.46
C SER A 22 -12.69 13.66 21.08
N LEU A 23 -13.39 14.11 20.04
CA LEU A 23 -12.93 14.07 18.66
C LEU A 23 -12.37 15.43 18.25
N THR A 24 -11.18 15.43 17.64
CA THR A 24 -10.63 16.59 16.95
C THR A 24 -10.35 16.27 15.49
N PHE A 25 -10.50 17.28 14.65
CA PHE A 25 -10.28 17.18 13.21
C PHE A 25 -9.15 18.13 12.84
N GLN A 26 -8.06 17.58 12.34
CA GLN A 26 -6.93 18.35 11.86
C GLN A 26 -6.95 18.36 10.33
N GLU A 27 -7.02 19.54 9.72
CA GLU A 27 -6.89 19.67 8.26
C GLU A 27 -5.54 19.11 7.80
N PHE A 28 -5.57 18.37 6.70
CA PHE A 28 -4.42 17.66 6.18
C PHE A 28 -4.22 18.02 4.71
N TYR A 29 -2.99 18.37 4.34
CA TYR A 29 -2.61 18.61 2.95
C TYR A 29 -1.68 17.50 2.51
N ILE A 30 -2.02 16.88 1.37
CA ILE A 30 -1.24 15.79 0.80
C ILE A 30 -0.03 16.40 0.08
N ASN A 31 1.16 16.04 0.53
CA ASN A 31 2.41 16.25 -0.19
C ASN A 31 3.11 14.90 -0.28
N GLY A 32 3.29 14.36 -1.48
CA GLY A 32 3.60 12.93 -1.59
C GLY A 32 4.26 12.49 -2.89
N TRP A 33 4.51 11.20 -2.97
CA TRP A 33 5.15 10.56 -4.12
C TRP A 33 4.60 9.17 -4.39
N ASN A 34 5.04 8.56 -5.50
CA ASN A 34 4.73 7.17 -5.83
C ASN A 34 5.99 6.30 -5.73
N SER A 35 5.84 5.13 -5.11
CA SER A 35 6.82 4.05 -5.15
C SER A 35 6.04 2.74 -5.20
N TYR A 36 5.68 2.30 -6.40
CA TYR A 36 4.83 1.12 -6.58
C TYR A 36 5.45 -0.18 -6.06
N TRP A 37 6.78 -0.24 -6.01
CA TRP A 37 7.59 -1.43 -5.75
C TRP A 37 7.86 -1.75 -4.28
N LEU A 38 7.36 -0.96 -3.31
CA LEU A 38 7.77 -1.10 -1.91
C LEU A 38 7.48 -2.50 -1.34
N MET A 39 6.34 -3.11 -1.70
CA MET A 39 5.99 -4.47 -1.26
C MET A 39 6.97 -5.51 -1.82
N GLU A 40 7.25 -5.46 -3.12
CA GLU A 40 8.16 -6.38 -3.79
C GLU A 40 9.58 -6.31 -3.20
N GLU A 41 10.12 -5.10 -3.00
CA GLU A 41 11.43 -4.90 -2.39
C GLU A 41 11.45 -5.25 -0.88
N SER A 42 10.31 -5.53 -0.27
CA SER A 42 10.19 -5.95 1.13
C SER A 42 10.05 -7.47 1.33
N VAL A 43 9.92 -8.24 0.24
CA VAL A 43 9.78 -9.71 0.28
C VAL A 43 11.00 -10.36 0.94
N TRP A 44 12.20 -9.86 0.62
CA TRP A 44 13.46 -10.40 1.13
C TRP A 44 14.08 -9.48 2.17
N VAL A 45 14.59 -10.06 3.26
CA VAL A 45 15.22 -9.28 4.34
C VAL A 45 16.42 -8.47 3.83
N SER A 46 17.17 -9.01 2.87
CA SER A 46 18.33 -8.36 2.27
C SER A 46 18.01 -7.11 1.45
N SER A 47 16.77 -6.93 0.98
CA SER A 47 16.37 -5.76 0.17
C SER A 47 15.61 -4.69 0.94
N ARG A 48 15.04 -5.03 2.11
CA ARG A 48 14.21 -4.13 2.95
C ARG A 48 14.85 -2.77 3.27
N PHE A 49 16.17 -2.71 3.35
CA PHE A 49 16.89 -1.46 3.60
C PHE A 49 16.58 -0.38 2.54
N ARG A 50 16.27 -0.78 1.30
CA ARG A 50 15.91 0.14 0.21
C ARG A 50 14.58 0.85 0.49
N VAL A 51 13.62 0.12 1.04
CA VAL A 51 12.30 0.64 1.44
C VAL A 51 12.45 1.60 2.62
N SER A 52 13.21 1.21 3.66
CA SER A 52 13.55 2.11 4.77
C SER A 52 14.22 3.39 4.28
N LYS A 53 15.19 3.28 3.36
CA LYS A 53 15.90 4.45 2.80
C LYS A 53 14.96 5.37 2.01
N MET A 54 14.07 4.80 1.20
CA MET A 54 13.12 5.58 0.40
C MET A 54 12.13 6.35 1.30
N LEU A 55 11.54 5.67 2.28
CA LEU A 55 10.58 6.28 3.21
C LEU A 55 11.24 7.34 4.09
N LYS A 56 12.44 7.05 4.62
CA LYS A 56 13.25 8.03 5.38
C LYS A 56 13.54 9.27 4.54
N ARG A 57 13.96 9.09 3.29
CA ARG A 57 14.29 10.22 2.41
C ARG A 57 13.07 11.07 2.09
N GLY A 58 11.92 10.43 1.81
CA GLY A 58 10.66 11.15 1.62
C GLY A 58 10.28 12.00 2.84
N ALA A 59 10.42 11.44 4.04
CA ALA A 59 10.17 12.17 5.28
C ALA A 59 11.14 13.34 5.50
N GLU A 60 12.44 13.15 5.26
CA GLU A 60 13.47 14.21 5.32
C GLU A 60 13.18 15.37 4.35
N MET A 61 12.51 15.09 3.23
CA MET A 61 12.10 16.09 2.24
C MET A 61 10.76 16.76 2.59
N GLY A 62 10.15 16.42 3.73
CA GLY A 62 8.85 16.96 4.15
C GLY A 62 7.65 16.36 3.41
N LEU A 63 7.82 15.22 2.73
CA LEU A 63 6.70 14.48 2.15
C LEU A 63 5.97 13.70 3.25
N SER A 64 4.65 13.58 3.14
CA SER A 64 3.77 13.01 4.17
C SER A 64 2.96 11.80 3.69
N VAL A 65 2.91 11.55 2.37
CA VAL A 65 2.13 10.45 1.78
C VAL A 65 2.93 9.73 0.70
N CYS A 66 2.94 8.40 0.73
CA CYS A 66 3.45 7.56 -0.35
C CYS A 66 2.33 6.70 -0.92
N ARG A 67 2.14 6.74 -2.24
CA ARG A 67 1.29 5.77 -2.94
C ARG A 67 2.13 4.57 -3.38
N THR A 68 1.66 3.37 -3.05
CA THR A 68 2.30 2.10 -3.39
C THR A 68 1.28 1.04 -3.79
N TRP A 69 1.72 -0.10 -4.32
CA TRP A 69 0.85 -1.21 -4.69
C TRP A 69 0.74 -2.20 -3.53
N ALA A 70 -0.49 -2.61 -3.26
CA ALA A 70 -0.83 -3.69 -2.33
C ALA A 70 -1.42 -4.89 -3.09
N PHE A 71 -0.95 -5.09 -4.33
CA PHE A 71 -1.29 -6.21 -5.20
C PHE A 71 -0.05 -6.64 -5.98
N SER A 72 -0.03 -7.90 -6.38
CA SER A 72 0.79 -8.45 -7.45
C SER A 72 0.16 -9.79 -7.80
N ASP A 73 -0.47 -9.88 -8.97
CA ASP A 73 -1.33 -11.00 -9.33
C ASP A 73 -0.62 -11.88 -10.37
N GLY A 74 -0.43 -13.15 -10.04
CA GLY A 74 0.28 -14.10 -10.91
C GLY A 74 0.99 -15.20 -10.14
N GLY A 75 1.74 -16.04 -10.84
CA GLY A 75 2.45 -17.19 -10.25
C GLY A 75 3.95 -16.96 -9.97
N GLY A 76 4.42 -15.70 -10.01
CA GLY A 76 5.82 -15.35 -9.81
C GLY A 76 6.30 -15.50 -8.36
N PRO A 77 7.62 -15.57 -8.13
CA PRO A 77 8.20 -15.77 -6.80
C PRO A 77 7.89 -14.64 -5.80
N ASN A 78 7.58 -13.44 -6.30
CA ASN A 78 7.25 -12.26 -5.51
C ASN A 78 5.79 -11.82 -5.68
N ASP A 79 4.96 -12.60 -6.39
CA ASP A 79 3.53 -12.27 -6.54
C ASP A 79 2.80 -12.50 -5.22
N LEU A 80 1.91 -11.56 -4.90
CA LEU A 80 1.12 -11.56 -3.68
C LEU A 80 -0.06 -12.54 -3.81
N GLN A 81 -0.82 -12.44 -4.90
CA GLN A 81 -1.99 -13.29 -5.13
C GLN A 81 -1.67 -14.30 -6.23
N LEU A 82 -1.53 -15.56 -5.82
CA LEU A 82 -1.09 -16.67 -6.67
C LEU A 82 -2.23 -17.20 -7.55
N LEU A 83 -3.41 -17.29 -6.94
CA LEU A 83 -4.69 -17.68 -7.53
C LEU A 83 -5.78 -16.82 -6.89
N PRO A 84 -7.02 -16.79 -7.43
CA PRO A 84 -8.13 -16.10 -6.79
C PRO A 84 -8.29 -16.51 -5.32
N GLY A 85 -8.08 -15.57 -4.39
CA GLY A 85 -8.19 -15.80 -2.95
C GLY A 85 -7.02 -16.56 -2.29
N VAL A 86 -5.99 -16.94 -3.04
CA VAL A 86 -4.80 -17.64 -2.52
C VAL A 86 -3.60 -16.70 -2.51
N PHE A 87 -3.10 -16.39 -1.31
CA PHE A 87 -2.07 -15.39 -1.10
C PHE A 87 -0.74 -15.98 -0.63
N ASN A 88 0.36 -15.36 -1.06
CA ASN A 88 1.70 -15.67 -0.62
C ASN A 88 2.01 -14.92 0.68
N GLU A 89 1.94 -15.63 1.80
CA GLU A 89 2.18 -15.09 3.16
C GLU A 89 3.53 -14.38 3.30
N ARG A 90 4.57 -14.84 2.59
CA ARG A 90 5.88 -14.17 2.61
C ARG A 90 5.80 -12.76 2.02
N VAL A 91 5.04 -12.59 0.94
CA VAL A 91 4.85 -11.30 0.28
C VAL A 91 3.95 -10.40 1.12
N PHE A 92 2.93 -10.96 1.78
CA PHE A 92 2.10 -10.22 2.75
C PHE A 92 2.93 -9.63 3.90
N LYS A 93 3.84 -10.42 4.48
CA LYS A 93 4.81 -9.93 5.48
C LYS A 93 5.74 -8.84 4.94
N GLY A 94 5.95 -8.80 3.62
CA GLY A 94 6.60 -7.70 2.95
C GLY A 94 5.77 -6.41 3.02
N LEU A 95 4.47 -6.50 2.71
CA LEU A 95 3.54 -5.37 2.86
C LEU A 95 3.42 -4.90 4.32
N ASP A 96 3.40 -5.82 5.29
CA ASP A 96 3.43 -5.48 6.73
C ASP A 96 4.65 -4.65 7.09
N PHE A 97 5.83 -5.04 6.57
CA PHE A 97 7.05 -4.28 6.76
C PHE A 97 6.93 -2.86 6.20
N VAL A 98 6.36 -2.69 5.00
CA VAL A 98 6.12 -1.36 4.41
C VAL A 98 5.24 -0.50 5.32
N ILE A 99 4.15 -1.06 5.87
CA ILE A 99 3.22 -0.35 6.76
C ILE A 99 3.91 0.07 8.06
N VAL A 100 4.65 -0.84 8.69
CA VAL A 100 5.39 -0.57 9.93
C VAL A 100 6.46 0.49 9.69
N GLU A 101 7.22 0.36 8.60
CA GLU A 101 8.31 1.27 8.29
C GLU A 101 7.79 2.67 7.92
N ALA A 102 6.70 2.77 7.15
CA ALA A 102 6.07 4.05 6.84
C ALA A 102 5.60 4.75 8.12
N ARG A 103 5.03 4.01 9.07
CA ARG A 103 4.63 4.54 10.38
C ARG A 103 5.81 5.11 11.17
N LYS A 104 6.98 4.45 11.16
CA LYS A 104 8.18 4.96 11.85
C LYS A 104 8.64 6.31 11.31
N HIS A 105 8.47 6.54 10.01
CA HIS A 105 8.83 7.80 9.34
C HIS A 105 7.66 8.78 9.21
N ASN A 106 6.54 8.53 9.90
CA ASN A 106 5.31 9.35 9.85
C ASN A 106 4.75 9.54 8.42
N ILE A 107 4.97 8.56 7.55
CA ILE A 107 4.45 8.51 6.18
C ILE A 107 3.13 7.76 6.15
N ARG A 108 2.09 8.38 5.59
CA ARG A 108 0.81 7.71 5.30
C ARG A 108 0.88 6.99 3.96
N LEU A 109 0.15 5.89 3.83
CA LEU A 109 0.12 5.10 2.61
C LEU A 109 -1.22 5.24 1.89
N ILE A 110 -1.15 5.39 0.56
CA ILE A 110 -2.27 5.11 -0.33
C ILE A 110 -1.96 3.75 -0.97
N LEU A 111 -2.79 2.75 -0.66
CA LEU A 111 -2.63 1.39 -1.14
C LEU A 111 -3.53 1.17 -2.36
N SER A 112 -2.93 1.08 -3.54
CA SER A 112 -3.65 0.64 -4.74
C SER A 112 -3.90 -0.86 -4.63
N LEU A 113 -5.13 -1.31 -4.88
CA LEU A 113 -5.56 -2.70 -4.67
C LEU A 113 -5.59 -3.55 -5.95
N VAL A 114 -5.54 -2.92 -7.11
CA VAL A 114 -5.44 -3.59 -8.42
C VAL A 114 -4.89 -2.61 -9.46
N ASN A 115 -4.38 -3.13 -10.58
CA ASN A 115 -3.96 -2.36 -11.74
C ASN A 115 -4.92 -2.53 -12.91
N ASN A 116 -5.18 -1.47 -13.67
CA ASN A 116 -5.85 -1.60 -14.97
C ASN A 116 -4.88 -2.03 -16.09
N LEU A 117 -3.58 -1.78 -15.89
CA LEU A 117 -2.52 -2.17 -16.82
C LEU A 117 -2.00 -3.58 -16.48
N LYS A 118 -1.13 -4.12 -17.35
CA LYS A 118 -0.62 -5.49 -17.25
C LYS A 118 0.48 -5.70 -16.20
N ALA A 119 1.09 -4.61 -15.72
CA ALA A 119 2.22 -4.71 -14.79
C ALA A 119 1.74 -5.26 -13.44
N TYR A 120 2.46 -6.26 -12.92
CA TYR A 120 2.14 -6.97 -11.67
C TYR A 120 0.76 -7.63 -11.71
N GLY A 121 0.34 -8.07 -12.91
CA GLY A 121 -0.96 -8.68 -13.12
C GLY A 121 -2.06 -7.67 -13.41
N GLY A 122 -2.91 -7.37 -12.43
CA GLY A 122 -4.05 -6.47 -12.57
C GLY A 122 -5.25 -7.10 -13.29
N THR A 123 -6.14 -6.27 -13.83
CA THR A 123 -7.40 -6.69 -14.49
C THR A 123 -7.17 -7.78 -15.53
N ALA A 124 -6.07 -7.71 -16.28
CA ALA A 124 -5.72 -8.72 -17.28
C ALA A 124 -5.48 -10.12 -16.68
N GLN A 125 -4.91 -10.22 -15.47
CA GLN A 125 -4.73 -11.50 -14.77
C GLN A 125 -6.06 -12.02 -14.23
N TYR A 126 -6.92 -11.15 -13.71
CA TYR A 126 -8.27 -11.52 -13.30
C TYR A 126 -9.11 -12.07 -14.46
N MET A 127 -9.04 -11.45 -15.64
CA MET A 127 -9.68 -11.95 -16.85
C MET A 127 -9.17 -13.34 -17.26
N ARG A 128 -7.85 -13.59 -17.13
CA ARG A 128 -7.28 -14.92 -17.40
C ARG A 128 -7.82 -15.96 -16.44
N TRP A 129 -7.77 -15.71 -15.13
CA TRP A 129 -8.29 -16.63 -14.12
C TRP A 129 -9.79 -16.92 -14.33
N ALA A 130 -10.59 -15.91 -14.68
CA ALA A 130 -12.01 -16.10 -14.94
C ALA A 130 -12.27 -17.01 -16.16
N ARG A 131 -11.51 -16.83 -17.26
CA ARG A 131 -11.60 -17.69 -18.45
C ARG A 131 -11.15 -19.12 -18.18
N GLU A 132 -10.06 -19.30 -17.44
CA GLU A 132 -9.56 -20.61 -17.03
C GLU A 132 -10.57 -21.36 -16.14
N ALA A 133 -11.35 -20.62 -15.35
CA ALA A 133 -12.45 -21.16 -14.56
C ALA A 133 -13.74 -21.44 -15.37
N GLY A 134 -13.74 -21.18 -16.69
CA GLY A 134 -14.90 -21.38 -17.56
C GLY A 134 -15.94 -20.26 -17.52
N THR A 135 -15.63 -19.12 -16.90
CA THR A 135 -16.51 -17.94 -16.92
C THR A 135 -16.41 -17.25 -18.28
N ASN A 136 -17.55 -16.91 -18.89
CA ASN A 136 -17.58 -16.11 -20.11
C ASN A 136 -17.35 -14.62 -19.78
N VAL A 137 -16.13 -14.12 -20.06
CA VAL A 137 -15.67 -12.75 -19.78
C VAL A 137 -14.97 -12.08 -20.96
#